data_AF-A0A0G0YDE1-F1
#
_entry.id   AF-A0A0G0YDE1-F1
#
_cell.length_a   1.000
_cell.length_b   1.000
_cell.length_c   1.000
_cell.angle_alpha   90.00
_cell.angle_beta   90.00
_cell.angle_gamma   90.00
#
_symmetry.space_group_name_H-M   'P 1'
#
loop_
_entity.id
_entity.type
_entity.pdbx_description
1 polymer ?
#
loop_
_entity_poly.entity_id
_entity_poly.type
_entity_poly.pdbx_seq_one_letter_code
_entity_poly.pdbx_strand_id
1 'polypeptide(L)'
;MRSLDASLSGILEHVAHGTEMFVRVARLAFYWKNRFEELHPQENLNSLIGGHIRSVNGKLQSDLVACRNGTIAREEIVERYGHLRPGQFSVFGESYADDPNTYLFAQMEQAEVIQVQKQTHAFEDEVEFKHIITFMQARERMKFLFSQSLHLFATKLKHKLAQRGISECDASRVSWNELCACLDGSIALRTNRAEDEPPVLLPDVIIPGLTDLRVIMFSEAMPSYITNSTLKARVCVLERLGVKADVRGALVLLPNADPGYDFLFHSGAIGIITKVGGPASHMCIRAIELQMPACIGCGESVYQKLAAAHSAILDCGTRQIIVID
;
A
#
# COMPACT_ATOMS: atom_id res chain seq x y z
N MET A 1 0.70 1.30 -27.96
CA MET A 1 0.92 0.22 -28.98
C MET A 1 2.41 0.02 -29.35
N ARG A 2 3.35 -0.16 -28.39
CA ARG A 2 4.77 -0.44 -28.72
C ARG A 2 5.52 -1.41 -27.77
N SER A 3 4.84 -2.26 -26.99
CA SER A 3 5.52 -3.16 -26.02
C SER A 3 5.11 -4.65 -26.08
N LEU A 4 4.40 -5.08 -27.13
CA LEU A 4 3.92 -6.47 -27.20
C LEU A 4 5.07 -7.49 -27.34
N ASP A 5 6.20 -7.13 -27.96
CA ASP A 5 7.33 -8.04 -28.22
C ASP A 5 8.46 -8.03 -27.18
N ALA A 6 8.38 -7.21 -26.12
CA ALA A 6 9.39 -7.24 -25.08
C ALA A 6 9.36 -8.60 -24.36
N SER A 7 10.53 -9.26 -24.28
CA SER A 7 10.72 -10.53 -23.57
C SER A 7 10.43 -10.34 -22.08
N LEU A 8 10.04 -11.42 -21.41
CA LEU A 8 9.71 -11.37 -19.98
C LEU A 8 10.91 -10.89 -19.15
N SER A 9 12.12 -11.37 -19.47
CA SER A 9 13.37 -10.94 -18.86
C SER A 9 13.68 -9.46 -19.11
N GLY A 10 13.43 -8.95 -20.32
CA GLY A 10 13.66 -7.52 -20.62
C GLY A 10 12.71 -6.60 -19.85
N ILE A 11 11.47 -7.03 -19.61
CA ILE A 11 10.53 -6.28 -18.76
C ILE A 11 10.99 -6.31 -17.31
N LEU A 12 11.43 -7.47 -16.81
CA LEU A 12 11.96 -7.58 -15.45
C LEU A 12 13.20 -6.72 -15.23
N GLU A 13 14.12 -6.68 -16.19
CA GLU A 13 15.30 -5.81 -16.17
C GLU A 13 14.90 -4.33 -16.12
N HIS A 14 13.92 -3.92 -16.92
CA HIS A 14 13.36 -2.57 -16.84
C HIS A 14 12.76 -2.25 -15.46
N VAL A 15 12.01 -3.19 -14.87
CA VAL A 15 11.48 -3.06 -13.50
C VAL A 15 12.63 -2.93 -12.49
N ALA A 16 13.68 -3.74 -12.62
CA ALA A 16 14.85 -3.69 -11.75
C ALA A 16 15.54 -2.30 -11.79
N HIS A 17 15.74 -1.72 -12.97
CA HIS A 17 16.26 -0.35 -13.11
C HIS A 17 15.36 0.70 -12.47
N GLY A 18 14.03 0.50 -12.50
CA GLY A 18 13.08 1.35 -11.80
C GLY A 18 13.27 1.37 -10.28
N THR A 19 13.79 0.29 -9.69
CA THR A 19 14.05 0.18 -8.24
C THR A 19 15.08 1.21 -7.79
N GLU A 20 16.16 1.38 -8.54
CA GLU A 20 17.21 2.34 -8.19
C GLU A 20 16.66 3.77 -8.15
N MET A 21 15.91 4.16 -9.19
CA MET A 21 15.26 5.47 -9.25
C MET A 21 14.32 5.66 -8.06
N PHE A 22 13.49 4.66 -7.77
CA PHE A 22 12.56 4.68 -6.65
C PHE A 22 13.27 4.92 -5.31
N VAL A 23 14.37 4.20 -5.05
CA VAL A 23 15.17 4.35 -3.83
C VAL A 23 15.78 5.75 -3.75
N ARG A 24 16.35 6.27 -4.84
CA ARG A 24 16.96 7.62 -4.87
C ARG A 24 15.93 8.70 -4.53
N VAL A 25 14.76 8.68 -5.17
CA VAL A 25 13.70 9.67 -4.92
C VAL A 25 13.14 9.54 -3.51
N ALA A 26 12.92 8.31 -3.02
CA ALA A 26 12.47 8.10 -1.65
C ALA A 26 13.45 8.64 -0.61
N ARG A 27 14.77 8.43 -0.80
CA ARG A 27 15.81 8.98 0.08
C ARG A 27 15.81 10.50 0.09
N LEU A 28 15.69 11.14 -1.08
CA LEU A 28 15.61 12.60 -1.16
C LEU A 28 14.37 13.15 -0.46
N ALA A 29 13.20 12.51 -0.63
CA ALA A 29 11.98 12.90 0.07
C ALA A 29 12.16 12.86 1.59
N PHE A 30 12.73 11.78 2.12
CA PHE A 30 12.98 11.66 3.56
C PHE A 30 14.08 12.60 4.06
N TYR A 31 15.13 12.83 3.27
CA TYR A 31 16.18 13.80 3.62
C TYR A 31 15.58 15.19 3.82
N TRP A 32 14.81 15.70 2.84
CA TRP A 32 14.23 17.03 2.92
C TRP A 32 13.17 17.13 4.03
N LYS A 33 12.39 16.07 4.24
CA LYS A 33 11.46 15.97 5.37
C LYS A 33 12.19 16.14 6.70
N ASN A 34 13.21 15.32 6.95
CA ASN A 34 13.97 15.36 8.19
C ASN A 34 14.68 16.70 8.37
N ARG A 35 15.26 17.24 7.30
CA ARG A 35 15.94 18.54 7.31
C ARG A 35 15.01 19.68 7.74
N PHE A 36 13.77 19.69 7.25
CA PHE A 36 12.77 20.68 7.67
C PHE A 36 12.36 20.50 9.13
N GLU A 37 12.09 19.25 9.55
CA GLU A 37 11.71 18.94 10.94
C GLU A 37 12.83 19.30 11.93
N GLU A 38 14.10 19.19 11.53
CA GLU A 38 15.25 19.65 12.32
C GLU A 38 15.32 21.17 12.45
N LEU A 39 15.02 21.91 11.37
CA LEU A 39 15.05 23.38 11.36
C LEU A 39 13.85 23.97 12.09
N HIS A 40 12.69 23.32 12.01
CA HIS A 40 11.40 23.80 12.51
C HIS A 40 10.74 22.75 13.43
N PRO A 41 11.35 22.40 14.57
CA PRO A 41 10.90 21.28 15.41
C PRO A 41 9.54 21.51 16.10
N GLN A 42 9.05 22.74 16.15
CA GLN A 42 7.74 23.08 16.72
C GLN A 42 6.60 22.98 15.70
N GLU A 43 6.94 22.85 14.41
CA GLU A 43 5.96 22.85 13.34
C GLU A 43 5.45 21.43 13.05
N ASN A 44 4.16 21.33 12.78
CA ASN A 44 3.58 20.08 12.30
C ASN A 44 3.63 20.02 10.77
N LEU A 45 4.71 19.44 10.24
CA LEU A 45 4.93 19.33 8.80
C LEU A 45 3.75 18.66 8.07
N ASN A 46 3.09 17.66 8.66
CA ASN A 46 1.95 17.00 8.02
C ASN A 46 0.77 17.96 7.78
N SER A 47 0.56 18.91 8.69
CA SER A 47 -0.44 19.96 8.50
C SER A 47 -0.03 20.95 7.40
N LEU A 48 1.24 21.34 7.35
CA LEU A 48 1.76 22.30 6.37
C LEU A 48 1.72 21.76 4.93
N ILE A 49 2.08 20.49 4.73
CA ILE A 49 2.06 19.87 3.39
C ILE A 49 0.63 19.58 2.89
N GLY A 50 -0.37 19.66 3.76
CA GLY A 50 -1.78 19.46 3.40
C GLY A 50 -2.22 20.40 2.28
N GLY A 51 -2.86 19.87 1.24
CA GLY A 51 -3.31 20.64 0.07
C GLY A 51 -2.20 21.05 -0.91
N HIS A 52 -0.93 20.83 -0.60
CA HIS A 52 0.20 21.10 -1.50
C HIS A 52 0.58 19.92 -2.38
N ILE A 53 0.44 18.70 -1.84
CA ILE A 53 0.80 17.47 -2.54
C ILE A 53 -0.34 17.05 -3.46
N ARG A 54 -0.12 17.15 -4.77
CA ARG A 54 -0.98 16.48 -5.77
C ARG A 54 -0.64 14.99 -5.78
N SER A 55 -1.45 14.20 -5.09
CA SER A 55 -1.30 12.76 -4.98
C SER A 55 -1.87 12.02 -6.20
N VAL A 56 -1.38 10.81 -6.44
CA VAL A 56 -1.91 9.90 -7.45
C VAL A 56 -3.35 9.53 -7.11
N ASN A 57 -3.64 9.36 -5.81
CA ASN A 57 -4.98 9.02 -5.35
C ASN A 57 -5.97 10.18 -5.43
N GLY A 58 -5.54 11.43 -5.17
CA GLY A 58 -6.37 12.59 -5.43
C GLY A 58 -6.80 12.68 -6.91
N LYS A 59 -5.89 12.29 -7.82
CA LYS A 59 -6.21 12.15 -9.24
C LYS A 59 -7.15 10.97 -9.52
N LEU A 60 -6.93 9.80 -8.92
CA LEU A 60 -7.84 8.65 -9.04
C LEU A 60 -9.27 9.03 -8.64
N GLN A 61 -9.46 9.70 -7.50
CA GLN A 61 -10.78 10.12 -7.04
C GLN A 61 -11.44 11.12 -8.01
N SER A 62 -10.67 12.08 -8.51
CA SER A 62 -11.15 13.02 -9.53
C SER A 62 -11.58 12.31 -10.82
N ASP A 63 -10.79 11.33 -11.27
CA ASP A 63 -11.07 10.53 -12.47
C ASP A 63 -12.29 9.60 -12.25
N LEU A 64 -12.47 9.03 -11.05
CA LEU A 64 -13.66 8.25 -10.69
C LEU A 64 -14.94 9.11 -10.71
N VAL A 65 -14.88 10.34 -10.20
CA VAL A 65 -16.00 11.28 -10.26
C VAL A 65 -16.30 11.69 -11.72
N ALA A 66 -15.26 11.94 -12.52
CA ALA A 66 -15.43 12.21 -13.94
C ALA A 66 -16.03 11.01 -14.70
N CYS A 67 -15.67 9.78 -14.31
CA CYS A 67 -16.26 8.55 -14.83
C CYS A 67 -17.74 8.41 -14.44
N ARG A 68 -18.09 8.68 -13.17
CA ARG A 68 -19.49 8.74 -12.71
C ARG A 68 -20.33 9.70 -13.53
N ASN A 69 -19.76 10.84 -13.89
CA ASN A 69 -20.42 11.90 -14.67
C ASN A 69 -20.37 11.64 -16.19
N GLY A 70 -19.85 10.50 -16.65
CA GLY A 70 -19.79 10.12 -18.06
C GLY A 70 -18.72 10.85 -18.90
N THR A 71 -17.79 11.56 -18.25
CA THR A 71 -16.69 12.28 -18.95
C THR A 71 -15.50 11.38 -19.26
N ILE A 72 -15.26 10.35 -18.45
CA ILE A 72 -14.22 9.33 -18.64
C ILE A 72 -14.89 7.96 -18.73
N ALA A 73 -14.43 7.09 -19.62
CA ALA A 73 -14.97 5.73 -19.73
C ALA A 73 -14.43 4.80 -18.63
N ARG A 74 -15.19 3.76 -18.26
CA ARG A 74 -14.75 2.78 -17.25
C ARG A 74 -13.46 2.06 -17.67
N GLU A 75 -13.35 1.75 -18.95
CA GLU A 75 -12.19 1.08 -19.55
C GLU A 75 -10.92 1.92 -19.38
N GLU A 76 -11.05 3.25 -19.50
CA GLU A 76 -9.94 4.18 -19.31
C GLU A 76 -9.51 4.27 -17.84
N ILE A 77 -10.44 4.16 -16.89
CA ILE A 77 -10.10 4.07 -15.46
C ILE A 77 -9.30 2.79 -15.19
N VAL A 78 -9.73 1.65 -15.73
CA VAL A 78 -9.02 0.38 -15.57
C VAL A 78 -7.65 0.43 -16.22
N GLU A 79 -7.51 1.03 -17.41
CA GLU A 79 -6.21 1.20 -18.07
C GLU A 79 -5.26 2.05 -17.21
N ARG A 80 -5.75 3.15 -16.64
CA ARG A 80 -4.95 4.06 -15.82
C ARG A 80 -4.58 3.47 -14.47
N TYR A 81 -5.50 2.78 -13.79
CA TYR A 81 -5.38 2.44 -12.36
C TYR A 81 -5.47 0.95 -12.02
N GLY A 82 -5.83 0.09 -12.99
CA GLY A 82 -6.00 -1.35 -12.78
C GLY A 82 -4.75 -2.11 -12.34
N HIS A 83 -3.58 -1.48 -12.48
CA HIS A 83 -2.30 -2.06 -12.06
C HIS A 83 -2.07 -1.98 -10.54
N LEU A 84 -2.79 -1.08 -9.84
CA LEU A 84 -2.77 -0.98 -8.38
C LEU A 84 -3.28 -2.28 -7.74
N ARG A 85 -2.78 -2.60 -6.54
CA ARG A 85 -3.17 -3.82 -5.82
C ARG A 85 -2.85 -3.74 -4.33
N PRO A 86 -3.64 -4.38 -3.46
CA PRO A 86 -3.22 -4.70 -2.10
C PRO A 86 -1.91 -5.51 -2.08
N GLY A 87 -0.99 -5.15 -1.19
CA GLY A 87 0.33 -5.79 -1.15
C GLY A 87 1.25 -5.33 -2.29
N GLN A 88 0.94 -4.18 -2.91
CA GLN A 88 1.65 -3.33 -3.87
C GLN A 88 2.56 -3.99 -4.92
N PHE A 89 3.57 -4.72 -4.45
CA PHE A 89 4.60 -5.35 -5.25
C PHE A 89 4.49 -6.88 -5.28
N SER A 90 3.42 -7.45 -4.72
CA SER A 90 3.11 -8.86 -4.85
C SER A 90 2.83 -9.21 -6.30
N VAL A 91 3.72 -10.05 -6.88
CA VAL A 91 3.65 -10.48 -8.28
C VAL A 91 2.35 -11.25 -8.56
N PHE A 92 1.98 -12.15 -7.64
CA PHE A 92 0.82 -13.02 -7.80
C PHE A 92 -0.47 -12.45 -7.19
N GLY A 93 -0.39 -11.37 -6.41
CA GLY A 93 -1.57 -10.69 -5.86
C GLY A 93 -2.58 -10.25 -6.93
N GLU A 94 -3.86 -10.25 -6.54
CA GLU A 94 -4.98 -9.72 -7.32
C GLU A 94 -4.81 -8.20 -7.49
N SER A 95 -4.96 -7.69 -8.71
CA SER A 95 -4.93 -6.26 -8.99
C SER A 95 -6.31 -5.68 -9.20
N TYR A 96 -6.40 -4.35 -9.20
CA TYR A 96 -7.65 -3.64 -9.44
C TYR A 96 -8.25 -3.97 -10.83
N ALA A 97 -7.43 -4.38 -11.79
CA ALA A 97 -7.87 -4.86 -13.11
C ALA A 97 -8.54 -6.25 -13.06
N ASP A 98 -8.19 -7.09 -12.08
CA ASP A 98 -8.76 -8.43 -11.91
C ASP A 98 -10.20 -8.36 -11.37
N ASP A 99 -10.51 -7.37 -10.52
CA ASP A 99 -11.88 -7.05 -10.06
C ASP A 99 -12.16 -5.54 -9.98
N PRO A 100 -12.32 -4.86 -11.13
CA PRO A 100 -12.55 -3.41 -11.16
C PRO A 100 -13.81 -2.97 -10.41
N ASN A 101 -14.81 -3.84 -10.32
CA ASN A 101 -16.05 -3.49 -9.63
C ASN A 101 -15.80 -3.31 -8.14
N THR A 102 -15.11 -4.26 -7.50
CA THR A 102 -14.77 -4.17 -6.08
C THR A 102 -13.79 -3.02 -5.81
N TYR A 103 -12.72 -2.92 -6.62
CA TYR A 103 -11.62 -2.01 -6.32
C TYR A 103 -11.75 -0.60 -6.86
N LEU A 104 -12.60 -0.33 -7.85
CA LEU A 104 -12.68 1.00 -8.47
C LEU A 104 -14.13 1.50 -8.46
N PHE A 105 -15.06 0.70 -8.97
CA PHE A 105 -16.41 1.19 -9.26
C PHE A 105 -17.37 1.13 -8.07
N ALA A 106 -17.16 0.25 -7.09
CA ALA A 106 -17.91 0.28 -5.83
C ALA A 106 -17.65 1.58 -5.06
N GLN A 107 -16.44 2.12 -5.16
CA GLN A 107 -16.09 3.42 -4.56
C GLN A 107 -16.75 4.59 -5.29
N MET A 108 -17.06 4.44 -6.57
CA MET A 108 -17.42 5.55 -7.46
C MET A 108 -18.68 6.29 -6.97
N GLU A 109 -19.60 5.60 -6.32
CA GLU A 109 -20.81 6.22 -5.74
C GLU A 109 -20.47 7.12 -4.55
N GLN A 110 -19.50 6.75 -3.73
CA GLN A 110 -19.07 7.49 -2.53
C GLN A 110 -17.87 8.41 -2.78
N ALA A 111 -17.28 8.36 -3.98
CA ALA A 111 -16.16 9.20 -4.36
C ALA A 111 -16.58 10.68 -4.33
N GLU A 112 -15.90 11.45 -3.48
CA GLU A 112 -16.01 12.89 -3.41
C GLU A 112 -14.65 13.51 -3.72
N VAL A 113 -14.65 14.57 -4.54
CA VAL A 113 -13.44 15.38 -4.75
C VAL A 113 -13.26 16.25 -3.52
N ILE A 114 -12.53 15.75 -2.53
CA ILE A 114 -12.15 16.54 -1.37
C ILE A 114 -11.02 17.46 -1.79
N GLN A 115 -11.35 18.73 -1.98
CA GLN A 115 -10.34 19.78 -2.07
C GLN A 115 -9.82 20.06 -0.67
N VAL A 116 -8.68 19.46 -0.33
CA VAL A 116 -7.92 19.87 0.86
C VAL A 116 -7.50 21.32 0.63
N GLN A 117 -8.04 22.25 1.42
CA GLN A 117 -7.69 23.66 1.31
C GLN A 117 -6.21 23.82 1.64
N LYS A 118 -5.45 24.33 0.67
CA LYS A 118 -4.08 24.78 0.88
C LYS A 118 -4.08 25.90 1.91
N GLN A 119 -3.49 25.66 3.08
CA GLN A 119 -3.24 26.71 4.06
C GLN A 119 -1.93 27.41 3.70
N THR A 120 -1.99 28.71 3.42
CA THR A 120 -0.78 29.53 3.27
C THR A 120 -0.07 29.69 4.60
N HIS A 121 1.24 29.52 4.60
CA HIS A 121 2.10 29.66 5.78
C HIS A 121 3.43 30.33 5.45
N ALA A 122 4.22 30.68 6.47
CA ALA A 122 5.47 31.43 6.30
C ALA A 122 6.54 30.67 5.49
N PHE A 123 6.53 29.33 5.52
CA PHE A 123 7.56 28.48 4.91
C PHE A 123 7.41 28.22 3.40
N GLU A 124 6.37 28.75 2.75
CA GLU A 124 6.05 28.48 1.34
C GLU A 124 7.22 28.77 0.40
N ASP A 125 8.01 29.80 0.72
CA ASP A 125 9.14 30.22 -0.09
C ASP A 125 10.46 29.55 0.23
N GLU A 126 10.54 28.83 1.35
CA GLU A 126 11.75 28.12 1.77
C GLU A 126 12.10 26.98 0.81
N VAL A 127 13.40 26.81 0.58
CA VAL A 127 13.93 25.79 -0.34
C VAL A 127 13.57 24.39 0.17
N GLU A 128 13.68 24.18 1.48
CA GLU A 128 13.34 22.96 2.17
C GLU A 128 11.89 22.55 1.92
N PHE A 129 10.94 23.47 2.15
CA PHE A 129 9.52 23.21 1.96
C PHE A 129 9.20 22.90 0.49
N LYS A 130 9.70 23.71 -0.45
CA LYS A 130 9.56 23.48 -1.90
C LYS A 130 10.09 22.11 -2.33
N HIS A 131 11.23 21.70 -1.79
CA HIS A 131 11.80 20.38 -2.05
C HIS A 131 11.00 19.25 -1.42
N ILE A 132 10.47 19.41 -0.20
CA ILE A 132 9.57 18.42 0.41
C ILE A 132 8.40 18.13 -0.52
N ILE A 133 7.68 19.17 -0.98
CA ILE A 133 6.53 19.00 -1.87
C ILE A 133 6.95 18.27 -3.14
N THR A 134 8.03 18.73 -3.78
CA THR A 134 8.56 18.15 -5.02
C THR A 134 8.90 16.68 -4.87
N PHE A 135 9.71 16.31 -3.87
CA PHE A 135 10.19 14.95 -3.71
C PHE A 135 9.13 14.00 -3.13
N MET A 136 8.20 14.48 -2.30
CA MET A 136 7.05 13.69 -1.85
C MET A 136 6.13 13.32 -3.01
N GLN A 137 5.81 14.28 -3.89
CA GLN A 137 5.04 14.02 -5.11
C GLN A 137 5.79 13.10 -6.08
N ALA A 138 7.09 13.35 -6.29
CA ALA A 138 7.93 12.52 -7.15
C ALA A 138 7.99 11.08 -6.64
N ARG A 139 8.11 10.88 -5.31
CA ARG A 139 8.12 9.56 -4.67
C ARG A 139 6.82 8.81 -4.95
N GLU A 140 5.68 9.46 -4.78
CA GLU A 140 4.37 8.82 -5.01
C GLU A 140 4.16 8.49 -6.50
N ARG A 141 4.46 9.43 -7.39
CA ARG A 141 4.39 9.21 -8.84
C ARG A 141 5.30 8.07 -9.28
N MET A 142 6.50 7.98 -8.73
CA MET A 142 7.45 6.94 -9.08
C MET A 142 6.98 5.56 -8.61
N LYS A 143 6.37 5.45 -7.42
CA LYS A 143 5.72 4.19 -6.98
C LYS A 143 4.63 3.76 -7.94
N PHE A 144 3.78 4.69 -8.35
CA PHE A 144 2.70 4.43 -9.29
C PHE A 144 3.22 3.90 -10.63
N LEU A 145 4.18 4.61 -11.24
CA LEU A 145 4.78 4.18 -12.51
C LEU A 145 5.53 2.85 -12.38
N PHE A 146 6.24 2.64 -11.28
CA PHE A 146 6.90 1.35 -10.99
C PHE A 146 5.89 0.21 -10.92
N SER A 147 4.76 0.42 -10.23
CA SER A 147 3.70 -0.59 -10.11
C SER A 147 3.05 -0.91 -11.46
N GLN A 148 2.98 0.05 -12.38
CA GLN A 148 2.51 -0.19 -13.76
C GLN A 148 3.47 -1.12 -14.52
N SER A 149 4.78 -0.86 -14.46
CA SER A 149 5.80 -1.72 -15.09
C SER A 149 5.81 -3.12 -14.49
N LEU A 150 5.69 -3.23 -13.15
CA LEU A 150 5.61 -4.51 -12.47
C LEU A 150 4.33 -5.28 -12.84
N HIS A 151 3.20 -4.59 -12.98
CA HIS A 151 1.96 -5.23 -13.42
C HIS A 151 2.09 -5.79 -14.84
N LEU A 152 2.74 -5.09 -15.77
CA LEU A 152 3.02 -5.63 -17.12
C LEU A 152 3.84 -6.93 -17.05
N PHE A 153 4.89 -6.96 -16.23
CA PHE A 153 5.68 -8.17 -16.00
C PHE A 153 4.82 -9.29 -15.43
N ALA A 154 4.09 -9.02 -14.34
CA ALA A 154 3.25 -9.98 -13.65
C ALA A 154 2.19 -10.59 -14.57
N THR A 155 1.49 -9.77 -15.37
CA THR A 155 0.46 -10.23 -16.31
C THR A 155 1.04 -11.15 -17.37
N LYS A 156 2.19 -10.79 -17.97
CA LYS A 156 2.87 -11.66 -18.94
C LYS A 156 3.39 -12.95 -18.30
N LEU A 157 3.92 -12.88 -17.07
CA LEU A 157 4.38 -14.06 -16.33
C LEU A 157 3.20 -15.01 -16.06
N LYS A 158 2.10 -14.52 -15.49
CA LYS A 158 0.89 -15.32 -15.22
C LYS A 158 0.38 -16.02 -16.47
N HIS A 159 0.33 -15.33 -17.61
CA HIS A 159 -0.07 -15.92 -18.88
C HIS A 159 0.86 -17.07 -19.32
N LYS A 160 2.19 -16.88 -19.24
CA LYS A 160 3.16 -17.93 -19.57
C LYS A 160 3.09 -19.13 -18.62
N LEU A 161 2.87 -18.89 -17.32
CA LEU A 161 2.69 -19.96 -16.33
C LEU A 161 1.46 -20.81 -16.67
N ALA A 162 0.33 -20.16 -16.97
CA ALA A 162 -0.89 -20.83 -17.37
C ALA A 162 -0.71 -21.69 -18.63
N GLN A 163 0.00 -21.19 -19.65
CA GLN A 163 0.32 -21.96 -20.87
C GLN A 163 1.17 -23.21 -20.59
N ARG A 164 2.00 -23.19 -19.54
CA ARG A 164 2.84 -24.32 -19.12
C ARG A 164 2.19 -25.20 -18.04
N GLY A 165 0.98 -24.85 -17.59
CA GLY A 165 0.30 -25.54 -16.50
C GLY A 165 1.01 -25.42 -15.15
N ILE A 166 1.81 -24.37 -14.95
CA ILE A 166 2.51 -24.09 -13.69
C ILE A 166 1.60 -23.22 -12.81
N SER A 167 1.35 -23.66 -11.57
CA SER A 167 0.59 -22.87 -10.62
C SER A 167 1.41 -21.69 -10.08
N GLU A 168 0.75 -20.59 -9.70
CA GLU A 168 1.42 -19.44 -9.06
C GLU A 168 2.13 -19.86 -7.76
N CYS A 169 1.55 -20.83 -7.03
CA CYS A 169 2.08 -21.37 -5.79
C CYS A 169 3.39 -22.16 -6.01
N ASP A 170 3.50 -22.91 -7.11
CA ASP A 170 4.75 -23.60 -7.44
C ASP A 170 5.80 -22.61 -7.97
N ALA A 171 5.37 -21.63 -8.77
CA ALA A 171 6.24 -20.58 -9.28
C ALA A 171 6.86 -19.73 -8.17
N SER A 172 6.14 -19.48 -7.07
CA SER A 172 6.65 -18.72 -5.92
C SER A 172 7.70 -19.47 -5.09
N ARG A 173 7.90 -20.77 -5.32
CA ARG A 173 8.82 -21.62 -4.54
C ARG A 173 10.18 -21.84 -5.21
N VAL A 174 10.39 -21.31 -6.40
CA VAL A 174 11.64 -21.50 -7.15
C VAL A 174 12.30 -20.17 -7.46
N SER A 175 13.60 -20.22 -7.72
CA SER A 175 14.33 -19.03 -8.14
C SER A 175 13.88 -18.57 -9.54
N TRP A 176 14.14 -17.30 -9.87
CA TRP A 176 13.84 -16.77 -11.20
C TRP A 176 14.52 -17.55 -12.34
N ASN A 177 15.77 -18.00 -12.12
CA ASN A 177 16.54 -18.74 -13.13
C ASN A 177 15.93 -20.13 -13.39
N GLU A 178 15.53 -20.84 -12.33
CA GLU A 178 14.83 -22.12 -12.45
C GLU A 178 13.46 -21.95 -13.11
N LEU A 179 12.73 -20.90 -12.75
CA LEU A 179 11.43 -20.59 -13.36
C LEU A 179 11.58 -20.32 -14.86
N CYS A 180 12.61 -19.58 -15.28
CA CYS A 180 12.92 -19.38 -16.70
C CYS A 180 13.17 -20.71 -17.40
N ALA A 181 14.01 -21.57 -16.84
CA ALA A 181 14.29 -22.89 -17.42
C ALA A 181 13.03 -23.76 -17.53
N CYS A 182 12.10 -23.67 -16.58
CA CYS A 182 10.81 -24.35 -16.64
C CYS A 182 9.88 -23.76 -17.71
N LEU A 183 9.83 -22.43 -17.81
CA LEU A 183 9.03 -21.73 -18.82
C LEU A 183 9.51 -22.00 -20.24
N ASP A 184 10.82 -22.22 -20.43
CA ASP A 184 11.42 -22.57 -21.71
C ASP A 184 11.29 -24.08 -22.01
N GLY A 185 10.94 -24.90 -21.01
CA GLY A 185 10.75 -26.34 -21.13
C GLY A 185 12.04 -27.16 -20.99
N SER A 186 13.14 -26.52 -20.58
CA SER A 186 14.45 -27.15 -20.36
C SER A 186 14.46 -28.06 -19.13
N ILE A 187 13.63 -27.76 -18.13
CA ILE A 187 13.54 -28.50 -16.87
C ILE A 187 12.05 -28.67 -16.51
N ALA A 188 11.68 -29.83 -15.97
CA ALA A 188 10.37 -30.01 -15.37
C ALA A 188 10.34 -29.37 -13.97
N LEU A 189 9.31 -28.58 -13.68
CA LEU A 189 9.16 -27.98 -12.36
C LEU A 189 8.97 -29.08 -11.32
N ARG A 190 9.90 -29.18 -10.37
CA ARG A 190 9.76 -30.10 -9.25
C ARG A 190 8.77 -29.49 -8.26
N THR A 191 7.55 -30.03 -8.22
CA THR A 191 6.59 -29.71 -7.18
C THR A 191 7.04 -30.38 -5.89
N ASN A 192 7.95 -29.75 -5.14
CA ASN A 192 8.14 -30.13 -3.76
C ASN A 192 6.85 -29.71 -3.03
N ARG A 193 6.00 -30.68 -2.72
CA ARG A 193 4.99 -30.56 -1.66
C ARG A 193 5.73 -30.52 -0.32
N ALA A 194 6.61 -29.54 -0.14
CA ALA A 194 7.09 -29.20 1.18
C ALA A 194 5.83 -28.95 2.01
N GLU A 195 5.71 -29.72 3.09
CA GLU A 195 4.71 -29.53 4.14
C GLU A 195 4.59 -28.03 4.43
N ASP A 196 3.39 -27.55 4.77
CA ASP A 196 3.08 -26.14 5.04
C ASP A 196 4.08 -25.55 6.07
N GLU A 197 5.26 -25.14 5.60
CA GLU A 197 6.25 -24.50 6.44
C GLU A 197 5.60 -23.21 6.90
N PRO A 198 5.43 -23.02 8.22
CA PRO A 198 4.76 -21.86 8.73
C PRO A 198 5.53 -20.62 8.26
N PRO A 199 4.83 -19.54 7.89
CA PRO A 199 5.46 -18.32 7.42
C PRO A 199 6.49 -17.85 8.45
N VAL A 200 7.72 -17.62 8.00
CA VAL A 200 8.78 -17.09 8.86
C VAL A 200 8.51 -15.60 9.07
N LEU A 201 8.31 -15.22 10.33
CA LEU A 201 8.33 -13.82 10.72
C LEU A 201 9.77 -13.31 10.57
N LEU A 202 9.96 -12.14 9.96
CA LEU A 202 11.28 -11.53 9.83
C LEU A 202 11.39 -10.35 10.82
N PRO A 203 12.54 -10.20 11.50
CA PRO A 203 12.79 -9.00 12.30
C PRO A 203 12.94 -7.77 11.40
N ASP A 204 12.73 -6.58 11.97
CA ASP A 204 12.86 -5.31 11.24
C ASP A 204 14.29 -5.07 10.70
N VAL A 205 15.30 -5.64 11.36
CA VAL A 205 16.72 -5.51 11.01
C VAL A 205 17.39 -6.89 11.05
N ILE A 206 18.08 -7.23 9.96
CA ILE A 206 18.89 -8.44 9.85
C ILE A 206 20.36 -8.02 9.74
N ILE A 207 21.17 -8.44 10.71
CA ILE A 207 22.61 -8.27 10.73
C ILE A 207 23.26 -9.65 10.56
N PRO A 208 23.97 -9.89 9.46
CA PRO A 208 24.64 -11.17 9.22
C PRO A 208 25.53 -11.58 10.41
N GLY A 209 25.33 -12.81 10.90
CA GLY A 209 26.09 -13.37 12.03
C GLY A 209 25.63 -12.92 13.43
N LEU A 210 24.74 -11.92 13.55
CA LEU A 210 24.22 -11.45 14.84
C LEU A 210 22.72 -11.72 15.02
N THR A 211 21.94 -11.68 13.94
CA THR A 211 20.49 -11.93 14.02
C THR A 211 20.21 -13.44 14.09
N ASP A 212 19.66 -13.89 15.22
CA ASP A 212 19.16 -15.25 15.38
C ASP A 212 17.67 -15.32 15.01
N LEU A 213 17.35 -15.92 13.86
CA LEU A 213 15.96 -16.04 13.39
C LEU A 213 15.09 -16.99 14.24
N ARG A 214 15.67 -17.72 15.21
CA ARG A 214 14.90 -18.53 16.18
C ARG A 214 14.23 -17.67 17.24
N VAL A 215 14.70 -16.44 17.45
CA VAL A 215 14.15 -15.50 18.42
C VAL A 215 13.97 -14.14 17.75
N ILE A 216 12.72 -13.75 17.56
CA ILE A 216 12.39 -12.48 16.91
C ILE A 216 11.97 -11.48 17.98
N MET A 217 12.75 -10.42 18.10
CA MET A 217 12.43 -9.28 18.94
C MET A 217 11.76 -8.21 18.09
N PHE A 218 10.59 -7.74 18.52
CA PHE A 218 9.91 -6.61 17.89
C PHE A 218 10.21 -5.34 18.66
N SER A 219 10.46 -4.25 17.93
CA SER A 219 10.60 -2.92 18.53
C SER A 219 9.26 -2.48 19.12
N GLU A 220 9.32 -1.64 20.16
CA GLU A 220 8.10 -1.00 20.67
C GLU A 220 7.50 -0.12 19.56
N ALA A 221 6.21 -0.33 19.30
CA ALA A 221 5.53 0.38 18.23
C ALA A 221 5.25 1.82 18.64
N MET A 222 5.42 2.75 17.70
CA MET A 222 5.06 4.16 17.85
C MET A 222 3.86 4.50 16.96
N PRO A 223 2.65 4.03 17.32
CA PRO A 223 1.46 4.20 16.50
C PRO A 223 1.09 5.68 16.32
N SER A 224 0.65 5.98 15.10
CA SER A 224 0.03 7.26 14.75
C SER A 224 -1.49 7.11 14.86
N TYR A 225 -2.10 7.79 15.83
CA TYR A 225 -3.55 7.87 15.98
C TYR A 225 -4.08 9.08 15.23
N ILE A 226 -5.11 8.87 14.43
CA ILE A 226 -5.68 9.88 13.54
C ILE A 226 -7.05 10.28 14.07
N THR A 227 -7.31 11.59 14.13
CA THR A 227 -8.49 12.24 14.76
C THR A 227 -8.47 12.23 16.30
N ASN A 228 -9.48 12.84 16.92
CA ASN A 228 -9.74 12.79 18.36
C ASN A 228 -10.98 11.95 18.72
N SER A 229 -11.46 11.16 17.76
CA SER A 229 -12.71 10.40 17.90
C SER A 229 -12.48 9.08 18.64
N THR A 230 -13.54 8.59 19.29
CA THR A 230 -13.59 7.26 19.89
C THR A 230 -14.68 6.46 19.20
N LEU A 231 -14.37 5.22 18.81
CA LEU A 231 -15.33 4.35 18.15
C LEU A 231 -15.21 2.92 18.64
N LYS A 232 -16.36 2.24 18.76
CA LYS A 232 -16.47 0.83 19.09
C LYS A 232 -17.07 0.10 17.89
N ALA A 233 -16.40 -0.92 17.39
CA ALA A 233 -16.86 -1.67 16.23
C ALA A 233 -16.44 -3.14 16.26
N ARG A 234 -17.06 -3.94 15.41
CA ARG A 234 -16.53 -5.26 15.04
C ARG A 234 -15.17 -5.12 14.38
N VAL A 235 -14.28 -6.06 14.66
CA VAL A 235 -12.98 -6.15 14.00
C VAL A 235 -13.12 -6.97 12.71
N CYS A 236 -12.56 -6.47 11.62
CA CYS A 236 -12.54 -7.14 10.32
C CYS A 236 -11.09 -7.29 9.84
N VAL A 237 -10.55 -8.52 9.92
CA VAL A 237 -9.18 -8.81 9.46
C VAL A 237 -9.20 -9.11 7.97
N LEU A 238 -8.84 -8.12 7.16
CA LEU A 238 -9.00 -8.21 5.70
C LEU A 238 -8.10 -9.29 5.07
N GLU A 239 -6.90 -9.49 5.61
CA GLU A 239 -5.99 -10.55 5.18
C GLU A 239 -6.60 -11.96 5.30
N ARG A 240 -7.43 -12.20 6.32
CA ARG A 240 -8.10 -13.50 6.54
C ARG A 240 -9.37 -13.64 5.71
N LEU A 241 -10.17 -12.58 5.64
CA LEU A 241 -11.50 -12.63 5.02
C LEU A 241 -11.46 -12.36 3.51
N GLY A 242 -10.33 -11.88 3.00
CA GLY A 242 -10.18 -11.44 1.63
C GLY A 242 -10.77 -10.04 1.40
N VAL A 243 -10.42 -9.46 0.26
CA VAL A 243 -10.80 -8.08 -0.07
C VAL A 243 -12.32 -7.89 -0.26
N LYS A 244 -13.03 -8.99 -0.51
CA LYS A 244 -14.50 -9.01 -0.67
C LYS A 244 -15.26 -9.08 0.66
N ALA A 245 -14.56 -9.04 1.79
CA ALA A 245 -15.20 -9.01 3.10
C ALA A 245 -16.13 -7.79 3.24
N ASP A 246 -17.30 -7.97 3.86
CA ASP A 246 -18.13 -6.82 4.22
C ASP A 246 -17.44 -6.05 5.34
N VAL A 247 -16.99 -4.85 5.02
CA VAL A 247 -16.26 -3.95 5.93
C VAL A 247 -17.14 -2.81 6.44
N ARG A 248 -18.42 -2.73 6.03
CA ARG A 248 -19.32 -1.65 6.44
C ARG A 248 -19.52 -1.64 7.95
N GLY A 249 -19.31 -0.50 8.59
CA GLY A 249 -19.41 -0.35 10.03
C GLY A 249 -18.31 -1.06 10.84
N ALA A 250 -17.23 -1.52 10.20
CA ALA A 250 -16.16 -2.25 10.88
C ALA A 250 -14.92 -1.39 11.17
N LEU A 251 -14.14 -1.83 12.16
CA LEU A 251 -12.72 -1.52 12.31
C LEU A 251 -11.93 -2.50 11.45
N VAL A 252 -11.35 -2.02 10.35
CA VAL A 252 -10.62 -2.87 9.41
C VAL A 252 -9.15 -2.97 9.81
N LEU A 253 -8.68 -4.21 9.96
CA LEU A 253 -7.30 -4.54 10.27
C LEU A 253 -6.53 -4.89 9.00
N LEU A 254 -5.38 -4.25 8.83
CA LEU A 254 -4.49 -4.41 7.67
C LEU A 254 -3.05 -4.72 8.10
N PRO A 255 -2.31 -5.53 7.35
CA PRO A 255 -0.91 -5.83 7.67
C PRO A 255 0.01 -4.62 7.43
N ASN A 256 -0.34 -3.69 6.53
CA ASN A 256 0.49 -2.55 6.19
C ASN A 256 -0.32 -1.35 5.67
N ALA A 257 0.32 -0.18 5.64
CA ALA A 257 -0.23 1.08 5.18
C ALA A 257 -0.03 1.32 3.66
N ASP A 258 -0.43 0.36 2.84
CA ASP A 258 -0.28 0.37 1.39
C ASP A 258 -1.42 1.13 0.66
N PRO A 259 -1.13 2.06 -0.28
CA PRO A 259 -2.08 2.63 -1.25
C PRO A 259 -3.05 1.66 -1.94
N GLY A 260 -2.69 0.39 -2.12
CA GLY A 260 -3.59 -0.65 -2.64
C GLY A 260 -4.81 -0.94 -1.77
N TYR A 261 -4.84 -0.43 -0.53
CA TYR A 261 -5.99 -0.48 0.37
C TYR A 261 -6.81 0.82 0.41
N ASP A 262 -6.51 1.83 -0.44
CA ASP A 262 -7.21 3.12 -0.43
C ASP A 262 -8.72 2.99 -0.67
N PHE A 263 -9.14 1.95 -1.40
CA PHE A 263 -10.57 1.70 -1.63
C PHE A 263 -11.38 1.56 -0.32
N LEU A 264 -10.73 1.19 0.79
CA LEU A 264 -11.39 1.02 2.09
C LEU A 264 -11.97 2.33 2.63
N PHE A 265 -11.40 3.48 2.29
CA PHE A 265 -11.91 4.78 2.70
C PHE A 265 -13.33 5.07 2.17
N HIS A 266 -13.74 4.38 1.10
CA HIS A 266 -15.06 4.53 0.46
C HIS A 266 -15.88 3.23 0.53
N SER A 267 -15.48 2.29 1.39
CA SER A 267 -16.10 0.97 1.53
C SER A 267 -17.15 0.91 2.65
N GLY A 268 -17.33 2.01 3.39
CA GLY A 268 -18.14 2.08 4.59
C GLY A 268 -17.45 1.59 5.88
N ALA A 269 -16.14 1.31 5.83
CA ALA A 269 -15.34 1.13 7.04
C ALA A 269 -15.41 2.39 7.92
N ILE A 270 -15.49 2.21 9.24
CA ILE A 270 -15.58 3.33 10.19
C ILE A 270 -14.26 3.63 10.89
N GLY A 271 -13.26 2.77 10.70
CA GLY A 271 -11.88 3.05 11.05
C GLY A 271 -10.91 1.99 10.55
N ILE A 272 -9.62 2.34 10.49
CA ILE A 272 -8.55 1.46 10.00
C ILE A 272 -7.45 1.32 11.06
N ILE A 273 -6.98 0.10 11.27
CA ILE A 273 -5.82 -0.20 12.10
C ILE A 273 -4.79 -0.95 11.24
N THR A 274 -3.58 -0.43 11.12
CA THR A 274 -2.49 -1.11 10.39
C THR A 274 -1.42 -1.64 11.34
N LYS A 275 -0.92 -2.85 11.09
CA LYS A 275 0.20 -3.43 11.83
C LYS A 275 1.47 -2.61 11.66
N VAL A 276 1.84 -2.36 10.41
CA VAL A 276 3.01 -1.57 10.02
C VAL A 276 2.56 -0.32 9.28
N GLY A 277 3.22 0.80 9.54
CA GLY A 277 2.95 2.08 8.92
C GLY A 277 3.60 3.20 9.71
N GLY A 278 3.64 4.40 9.12
CA GLY A 278 4.21 5.56 9.77
C GLY A 278 3.42 6.83 9.47
N PRO A 279 3.75 7.95 10.13
CA PRO A 279 3.01 9.21 10.02
C PRO A 279 3.04 9.82 8.62
N ALA A 280 4.07 9.50 7.82
CA ALA A 280 4.19 9.91 6.42
C ALA A 280 3.74 8.84 5.41
N SER A 281 3.07 7.79 5.89
CA SER A 281 2.50 6.77 5.00
C SER A 281 1.26 7.30 4.30
N HIS A 282 0.96 6.72 3.14
CA HIS A 282 -0.21 7.10 2.36
C HIS A 282 -1.51 6.92 3.15
N MET A 283 -1.70 5.77 3.82
CA MET A 283 -2.91 5.54 4.62
C MET A 283 -3.06 6.53 5.78
N CYS A 284 -1.95 6.97 6.38
CA CYS A 284 -1.97 8.00 7.42
C CYS A 284 -2.43 9.35 6.86
N ILE A 285 -1.84 9.80 5.75
CA ILE A 285 -2.22 11.06 5.11
C ILE A 285 -3.69 11.03 4.69
N ARG A 286 -4.14 9.95 4.04
CA ARG A 286 -5.54 9.80 3.62
C ARG A 286 -6.52 9.79 4.80
N ALA A 287 -6.18 9.11 5.90
CA ALA A 287 -7.00 9.13 7.10
C ALA A 287 -7.12 10.54 7.70
N ILE A 288 -6.04 11.34 7.66
CA ILE A 288 -6.05 12.74 8.10
C ILE A 288 -6.96 13.57 7.17
N GLU A 289 -6.79 13.46 5.85
CA GLU A 289 -7.58 14.20 4.86
C GLU A 289 -9.08 13.92 4.97
N LEU A 290 -9.43 12.65 5.23
CA LEU A 290 -10.82 12.19 5.33
C LEU A 290 -11.41 12.27 6.74
N GLN A 291 -10.63 12.73 7.73
CA GLN A 291 -11.00 12.69 9.14
C GLN A 291 -11.51 11.31 9.58
N MET A 292 -10.91 10.25 9.05
CA MET A 292 -11.28 8.89 9.39
C MET A 292 -10.46 8.44 10.61
N PRO A 293 -11.10 7.96 11.68
CA PRO A 293 -10.40 7.42 12.83
C PRO A 293 -9.49 6.26 12.42
N ALA A 294 -8.21 6.33 12.79
CA ALA A 294 -7.26 5.29 12.44
C ALA A 294 -6.12 5.16 13.46
N CYS A 295 -5.54 3.96 13.54
CA CYS A 295 -4.26 3.72 14.20
C CYS A 295 -3.28 3.08 13.21
N ILE A 296 -2.29 3.85 12.79
CA ILE A 296 -1.30 3.43 11.78
C ILE A 296 -0.03 2.97 12.48
N GLY A 297 0.37 1.71 12.26
CA GLY A 297 1.57 1.13 12.85
C GLY A 297 1.42 0.69 14.30
N CYS A 298 0.36 -0.06 14.63
CA CYS A 298 0.11 -0.56 16.00
C CYS A 298 1.13 -1.62 16.48
N GLY A 299 1.94 -2.17 15.57
CA GLY A 299 2.91 -3.22 15.87
C GLY A 299 2.31 -4.62 15.94
N GLU A 300 3.20 -5.62 15.92
CA GLU A 300 2.84 -7.04 15.85
C GLU A 300 1.98 -7.49 17.03
N SER A 301 2.39 -7.18 18.27
CA SER A 301 1.71 -7.64 19.49
C SER A 301 0.27 -7.15 19.59
N VAL A 302 0.02 -5.87 19.34
CA VAL A 302 -1.32 -5.29 19.37
C VAL A 302 -2.17 -5.82 18.20
N TYR A 303 -1.57 -5.93 17.01
CA TYR A 303 -2.26 -6.45 15.84
C TYR A 303 -2.76 -7.88 16.05
N GLN A 304 -1.93 -8.78 16.59
CA GLN A 304 -2.32 -10.17 16.83
C GLN A 304 -3.46 -10.29 17.85
N LYS A 305 -3.42 -9.49 18.93
CA LYS A 305 -4.52 -9.44 19.90
C LYS A 305 -5.83 -9.00 19.26
N LEU A 306 -5.80 -7.94 18.45
CA LEU A 306 -6.97 -7.46 17.73
C LEU A 306 -7.45 -8.46 16.68
N ALA A 307 -6.55 -9.15 15.98
CA ALA A 307 -6.91 -10.14 14.96
C ALA A 307 -7.62 -11.39 15.53
N ALA A 308 -7.49 -11.62 16.84
CA ALA A 308 -8.22 -12.66 17.56
C ALA A 308 -9.55 -12.15 18.17
N ALA A 309 -9.77 -10.83 18.21
CA ALA A 309 -10.93 -10.22 18.84
C ALA A 309 -12.15 -10.16 17.90
N HIS A 310 -13.34 -10.21 18.49
CA HIS A 310 -14.58 -9.95 17.75
C HIS A 310 -14.83 -8.44 17.59
N SER A 311 -14.53 -7.65 18.61
CA SER A 311 -14.73 -6.20 18.59
C SER A 311 -13.63 -5.44 19.34
N ALA A 312 -13.50 -4.15 19.05
CA ALA A 312 -12.54 -3.29 19.72
C ALA A 312 -13.05 -1.85 19.82
N ILE A 313 -12.51 -1.12 20.79
CA ILE A 313 -12.59 0.34 20.88
C ILE A 313 -11.28 0.91 20.37
N LEU A 314 -11.36 1.81 19.39
CA LEU A 314 -10.27 2.69 18.99
C LEU A 314 -10.56 4.07 19.54
N ASP A 315 -9.74 4.52 20.49
CA ASP A 315 -9.81 5.87 21.06
C ASP A 315 -8.58 6.66 20.59
N CYS A 316 -8.79 7.49 19.56
CA CYS A 316 -7.70 8.25 18.95
C CYS A 316 -7.24 9.43 19.82
N GLY A 317 -8.15 9.99 20.63
CA GLY A 317 -7.85 11.12 21.52
C GLY A 317 -6.96 10.73 22.70
N THR A 318 -7.24 9.59 23.32
CA THR A 318 -6.41 9.05 24.42
C THR A 318 -5.29 8.12 23.92
N ARG A 319 -5.25 7.84 22.61
CA ARG A 319 -4.23 6.99 21.95
C ARG A 319 -4.25 5.56 22.48
N GLN A 320 -5.45 4.99 22.60
CA GLN A 320 -5.68 3.65 23.14
C GLN A 320 -6.47 2.76 22.18
N ILE A 321 -6.19 1.46 22.26
CA ILE A 321 -7.01 0.43 21.64
C ILE A 321 -7.37 -0.59 22.70
N ILE A 322 -8.67 -0.83 22.88
CA ILE A 322 -9.20 -1.74 23.90
C ILE A 322 -9.91 -2.89 23.17
N VAL A 323 -9.42 -4.11 23.37
CA VAL A 323 -10.07 -5.32 22.86
C VAL A 323 -11.33 -5.59 23.69
N ILE A 324 -12.42 -5.93 23.02
CA ILE A 324 -13.67 -6.37 23.64
C ILE A 324 -13.95 -7.79 23.17
N ASP A 325 -13.91 -8.71 24.13
CA ASP A 325 -14.32 -10.10 23.97
C ASP A 325 -15.85 -10.22 23.79
#